data_AF-A0A0V0GQW3-F1
#
_entry.id   AF-A0A0V0GQW3-F1
#
_cell.length_a   1.000
_cell.length_b   1.000
_cell.length_c   1.000
_cell.angle_alpha   90.00
_cell.angle_beta   90.00
_cell.angle_gamma   90.00
#
_symmetry.space_group_name_H-M   'P 1'
#
loop_
_entity.id
_entity.type
_entity.pdbx_description
1 polymer ?
#
loop_
_entity_poly.entity_id
_entity_poly.type
_entity_poly.pdbx_seq_one_letter_code
_entity_poly.pdbx_strand_id
1 'polypeptide(L)'
;MFFFMFDAQQGSRSALFAATDADILDYCGDLKAQECNVCAFIGCHCRISEPSKEAYNERTSFEIWNKTMKMVGLPAGGVDMILQGEEIHCRYGANSDR
;
A
#
# COMPACT_ATOMS: atom_id res chain seq x y z
N MET A 1 -12.06 3.47 21.86
CA MET A 1 -12.88 4.00 20.76
C MET A 1 -11.93 4.71 19.81
N PHE A 2 -11.65 4.15 18.62
CA PHE A 2 -10.87 4.88 17.60
C PHE A 2 -11.75 6.02 17.09
N PHE A 3 -11.38 7.26 17.39
CA PHE A 3 -12.07 8.43 16.88
C PHE A 3 -11.61 8.62 15.42
N PHE A 4 -12.46 8.23 14.47
CA PHE A 4 -12.23 8.58 13.08
C PHE A 4 -12.53 10.08 12.96
N MET A 5 -11.50 10.89 12.70
CA MET A 5 -11.60 12.36 12.72
C MET A 5 -12.52 12.92 11.62
N PHE A 6 -12.95 12.08 10.68
CA PHE A 6 -13.69 12.46 9.48
C PHE A 6 -14.98 11.66 9.35
N ASP A 7 -16.01 12.25 8.76
CA ASP A 7 -17.18 11.49 8.33
C ASP A 7 -16.87 10.72 7.03
N ALA A 8 -17.84 9.89 6.58
CA ALA A 8 -17.70 9.12 5.36
C ALA A 8 -17.44 10.00 4.13
N GLN A 9 -18.08 11.17 4.04
CA GLN A 9 -17.93 12.08 2.90
C GLN A 9 -16.52 12.68 2.85
N GLN A 10 -15.99 13.12 3.99
CA GLN A 10 -14.66 13.68 4.12
C GLN A 10 -13.57 12.61 3.84
N GLY A 11 -13.77 11.38 4.30
CA GLY A 11 -12.90 10.25 3.97
C GLY A 11 -12.91 9.93 2.47
N SER A 12 -14.10 9.83 1.86
CA SER A 12 -14.26 9.56 0.43
C SER A 12 -13.64 10.66 -0.44
N ARG A 13 -13.78 11.93 -0.06
CA ARG A 13 -13.14 13.05 -0.76
C ARG A 13 -11.61 12.88 -0.80
N SER A 14 -11.00 12.56 0.34
CA SER A 14 -9.54 12.39 0.45
C SER A 14 -9.04 11.20 -0.36
N ALA A 15 -9.77 10.09 -0.35
CA ALA A 15 -9.45 8.92 -1.16
C ALA A 15 -9.55 9.22 -2.67
N LEU A 16 -10.62 9.91 -3.10
CA LEU A 16 -10.79 10.31 -4.49
C LEU A 16 -9.68 11.26 -4.93
N PHE A 17 -9.37 12.28 -4.13
CA PHE A 17 -8.27 13.21 -4.39
C PHE A 17 -6.93 12.48 -4.58
N ALA A 18 -6.57 11.58 -3.65
CA ALA A 18 -5.33 10.80 -3.75
C ALA A 18 -5.26 9.89 -4.98
N ALA A 19 -6.41 9.48 -5.53
CA ALA A 19 -6.48 8.58 -6.68
C ALA A 19 -6.52 9.29 -8.04
N THR A 20 -6.99 10.54 -8.09
CA THR A 20 -7.31 11.22 -9.38
C THR A 20 -6.64 12.56 -9.61
N ASP A 21 -6.10 13.19 -8.57
CA ASP A 21 -5.47 14.51 -8.72
C ASP A 21 -4.16 14.39 -9.52
N ALA A 22 -4.00 15.25 -10.52
CA ALA A 22 -2.88 15.17 -11.46
C ALA A 22 -1.53 15.39 -10.77
N ASP A 23 -1.47 16.33 -9.81
CA ASP A 23 -0.24 16.64 -9.09
C ASP A 23 0.20 15.46 -8.20
N ILE A 24 -0.76 14.68 -7.69
CA ILE A 24 -0.47 13.44 -6.95
C ILE A 24 0.12 12.37 -7.87
N LEU A 25 -0.43 12.21 -9.08
CA LEU A 25 0.07 11.23 -10.04
C LEU A 25 1.49 11.58 -10.51
N ASP A 26 1.73 12.86 -10.82
CA ASP A 26 3.05 13.36 -11.20
C ASP A 26 4.06 13.16 -10.07
N TYR A 27 3.70 13.51 -8.83
CA TYR A 27 4.56 13.27 -7.66
C TYR A 27 4.87 11.79 -7.43
N CYS A 28 3.90 10.89 -7.63
CA CYS A 28 4.16 9.45 -7.57
C CYS A 28 5.14 9.01 -8.65
N GLY A 29 5.05 9.59 -9.84
CA GLY A 29 6.01 9.39 -10.93
C GLY A 29 7.43 9.82 -10.54
N ASP A 30 7.56 10.99 -9.91
CA ASP A 30 8.85 11.51 -9.42
C ASP A 30 9.44 10.61 -8.34
N LEU A 31 8.64 10.19 -7.36
CA LEU A 31 9.09 9.26 -6.31
C LEU A 31 9.59 7.94 -6.89
N LYS A 32 8.89 7.42 -7.91
CA LYS A 32 9.29 6.19 -8.60
C LYS A 32 10.59 6.38 -9.39
N ALA A 33 10.76 7.51 -10.06
CA ALA A 33 11.97 7.83 -10.82
C ALA A 33 13.20 8.02 -9.91
N GLN A 34 12.98 8.48 -8.67
CA GLN A 34 14.03 8.67 -7.66
C GLN A 34 14.33 7.40 -6.86
N GLU A 35 13.68 6.27 -7.16
CA GLU A 35 13.78 5.02 -6.40
C GLU A 35 13.54 5.25 -4.89
N CYS A 36 12.57 6.11 -4.56
CA CYS A 36 12.28 6.44 -3.17
C CYS A 36 11.73 5.21 -2.43
N ASN A 37 12.22 4.99 -1.20
CA ASN A 37 11.82 3.84 -0.37
C ASN A 37 10.44 3.99 0.27
N VAL A 38 9.75 5.11 0.01
CA VAL A 38 8.41 5.42 0.52
C VAL A 38 7.48 5.83 -0.61
N CYS A 39 6.19 5.53 -0.43
CA CYS A 39 5.13 5.99 -1.32
C CYS A 39 4.70 7.42 -0.96
N ALA A 40 3.97 8.07 -1.88
CA ALA A 40 3.35 9.36 -1.60
C ALA A 40 2.42 9.26 -0.38
N PHE A 41 2.62 10.18 0.57
CA PHE A 41 1.73 10.31 1.73
C PHE A 41 0.82 11.51 1.53
N ILE A 42 -0.48 11.26 1.41
CA ILE A 42 -1.50 12.29 1.24
C ILE A 42 -2.16 12.54 2.58
N GLY A 43 -1.95 13.73 3.12
CA GLY A 43 -2.56 14.17 4.36
C GLY A 43 -4.08 14.34 4.24
N CYS A 44 -4.75 14.33 5.38
CA CYS A 44 -6.20 14.42 5.47
C CYS A 44 -6.82 15.72 4.93
N HIS A 45 -6.00 16.75 4.67
CA HIS A 45 -6.40 18.00 4.05
C HIS A 45 -6.28 18.01 2.52
N CYS A 46 -6.19 16.82 1.89
CA CYS A 46 -6.02 16.68 0.44
C CYS A 46 -4.77 17.40 -0.05
N ARG A 47 -3.62 17.10 0.57
CA ARG A 47 -2.31 17.66 0.21
C ARG A 47 -1.23 16.61 0.38
N ILE A 48 -0.20 16.66 -0.46
CA ILE A 48 1.03 15.90 -0.24
C ILE A 48 1.62 16.34 1.11
N SER A 49 2.13 15.38 1.87
CA SER A 49 2.74 15.61 3.17
C SER A 49 3.92 14.69 3.35
N GLU A 50 4.87 15.10 4.19
CA GLU A 50 5.99 14.24 4.56
C GLU A 50 5.48 13.04 5.38
N PRO A 51 5.87 11.81 5.03
CA PRO A 51 5.54 10.66 5.83
C PRO A 51 6.30 10.69 7.17
N SER A 52 5.87 9.84 8.10
CA SER A 52 6.55 9.74 9.39
C SER A 52 7.98 9.19 9.22
N LYS A 53 8.88 9.52 10.16
CA LYS A 53 10.25 8.96 10.16
C LYS A 53 10.27 7.43 10.16
N GLU A 54 9.29 6.80 10.81
CA GLU A 54 9.18 5.34 10.85
C GLU A 54 8.85 4.74 9.49
N ALA A 55 8.15 5.46 8.60
CA ALA A 55 7.83 4.97 7.26
C ALA A 55 9.08 4.72 6.41
N TYR A 56 10.19 5.40 6.70
CA TYR A 56 11.48 5.21 6.03
C TYR A 56 12.27 4.00 6.58
N ASN A 57 11.75 3.29 7.59
CA ASN A 57 12.43 2.14 8.16
C ASN A 57 12.25 0.89 7.28
N GLU A 58 13.08 0.78 6.25
CA GLU A 58 13.06 -0.34 5.29
C GLU A 58 13.13 -1.70 5.95
N ARG A 59 13.95 -1.84 7.01
CA ARG A 59 14.07 -3.11 7.74
C ARG A 59 12.73 -3.53 8.33
N THR A 60 12.06 -2.62 9.03
CA THR A 60 10.73 -2.88 9.59
C THR A 60 9.71 -3.16 8.48
N SER A 61 9.73 -2.39 7.38
CA SER A 61 8.84 -2.62 6.24
C SER A 61 9.04 -4.01 5.62
N PHE A 62 10.27 -4.46 5.46
CA PHE A 62 10.59 -5.80 4.95
C PHE A 62 10.15 -6.91 5.91
N GLU A 63 10.38 -6.74 7.22
CA GLU A 63 9.91 -7.68 8.24
C GLU A 63 8.37 -7.80 8.24
N ILE A 64 7.67 -6.67 8.14
CA ILE A 64 6.21 -6.62 8.03
C ILE A 64 5.72 -7.28 6.74
N TRP A 65 6.36 -7.00 5.60
CA TRP A 65 6.01 -7.59 4.31
C TRP A 65 6.09 -9.12 4.36
N ASN A 66 7.20 -9.68 4.84
CA ASN A 66 7.38 -11.12 4.95
C ASN A 66 6.36 -11.76 5.90
N LYS A 67 6.09 -11.11 7.04
CA LYS A 67 5.08 -11.57 7.98
C LYS A 67 3.69 -11.54 7.35
N THR A 68 3.38 -10.50 6.58
CA THR A 68 2.12 -10.36 5.85
C THR A 68 1.96 -11.48 4.84
N MET A 69 2.97 -11.72 3.98
CA MET A 69 2.95 -12.83 3.00
C MET A 69 2.68 -14.18 3.67
N LYS A 70 3.38 -14.47 4.77
CA LYS A 70 3.16 -15.68 5.57
C LYS A 70 1.73 -15.74 6.13
N MET A 71 1.20 -14.63 6.62
CA MET A 71 -0.13 -14.54 7.20
C MET A 71 -1.23 -14.72 6.16
N VAL A 72 -1.09 -14.13 4.98
CA VAL A 72 -2.02 -14.27 3.85
C VAL A 72 -1.84 -15.58 3.08
N GLY A 73 -0.85 -16.40 3.45
CA GLY A 73 -0.66 -17.74 2.90
C GLY A 73 0.00 -17.74 1.53
N LEU A 74 0.69 -16.66 1.16
CA LEU A 74 1.45 -16.54 -0.07
C LEU A 74 2.93 -16.91 0.15
N PRO A 75 3.60 -17.52 -0.86
CA PRO A 75 5.04 -17.75 -0.81
C PRO A 75 5.81 -16.42 -0.82
N ALA A 76 7.05 -16.44 -0.33
CA ALA A 76 7.97 -15.31 -0.47
C ALA A 76 8.22 -15.05 -1.97
N GLY A 77 8.13 -13.78 -2.38
CA GLY A 77 8.18 -13.41 -3.81
C GLY A 77 6.91 -13.74 -4.60
N GLY A 78 5.85 -14.23 -3.95
CA GLY A 78 4.60 -14.58 -4.65
C GLY A 78 3.96 -13.40 -5.37
N VAL A 79 4.13 -12.17 -4.86
CA VAL A 79 3.65 -10.96 -5.56
C VAL A 79 4.42 -10.73 -6.86
N ASP A 80 5.74 -10.91 -6.86
CA ASP A 80 6.56 -10.76 -8.07
C ASP A 80 6.19 -11.83 -9.12
N MET A 81 5.97 -13.06 -8.68
CA MET A 81 5.47 -14.16 -9.52
C MET A 81 4.12 -13.81 -10.15
N ILE A 82 3.16 -13.32 -9.36
CA ILE A 82 1.85 -12.86 -9.86
C ILE A 82 2.02 -11.74 -10.90
N LEU A 83 2.88 -10.76 -10.64
CA LEU A 83 3.13 -9.65 -11.56
C LEU A 83 3.76 -10.12 -12.88
N GLN A 84 4.51 -11.22 -12.85
CA GLN A 84 5.06 -11.89 -14.04
C GLN A 84 4.03 -12.78 -14.75
N GLY A 85 2.82 -12.90 -14.21
CA GLY A 85 1.72 -13.70 -14.77
C GLY A 85 1.76 -15.17 -14.35
N GLU A 86 2.54 -15.54 -13.35
CA GLU A 86 2.58 -16.91 -12.82
C GLU A 86 1.35 -17.21 -11.96
N GLU A 87 0.83 -18.44 -12.08
CA GLU A 87 -0.21 -18.93 -11.20
C GLU A 87 0.40 -19.41 -9.89
N ILE A 88 -0.02 -18.80 -8.77
CA ILE A 88 0.46 -19.19 -7.44
C ILE A 88 -0.65 -19.81 -6.62
N HIS A 89 -0.32 -20.87 -5.89
CA HIS A 89 -1.25 -21.52 -4.99
C HIS A 89 -1.24 -20.85 -3.61
N CYS A 90 -2.29 -20.08 -3.30
CA CYS A 90 -2.49 -19.52 -1.97
C CYS A 90 -2.97 -20.60 -1.00
N ARG A 91 -2.35 -20.70 0.18
CA ARG A 91 -2.69 -21.69 1.21
C ARG A 91 -4.18 -21.72 1.57
N TYR A 92 -4.87 -20.58 1.52
CA TYR A 92 -6.28 -20.48 1.88
C TYR A 92 -7.24 -20.62 0.70
N GLY A 93 -6.74 -20.58 -0.55
CA GLY A 93 -7.57 -20.73 -1.76
C GLY A 93 -8.01 -22.18 -2.03
N ALA A 94 -7.41 -23.15 -1.36
CA ALA A 94 -7.57 -24.58 -1.65
C ALA A 94 -8.74 -25.30 -0.97
N ASN A 95 -9.55 -24.60 -0.15
CA ASN A 95 -10.64 -25.21 0.64
C ASN A 95 -12.03 -24.76 0.17
N SER A 96 -12.28 -24.76 -1.14
CA SER A 96 -13.64 -24.62 -1.71
C SER A 96 -14.15 -25.92 -2.35
N ASP A 97 -13.58 -27.08 -2.00
CA ASP A 97 -14.18 -28.40 -2.29
C ASP A 97 -14.65 -29.05 -0.98
N ARG A 98 -15.86 -28.69 -0.55
CA ARG A 98 -16.78 -29.55 0.21
C ARG A 98 -18.21 -29.22 -0.15
#